data_AF-A0AAD7X1H6-F1
#
_entry.id   AF-A0AAD7X1H6-F1
#
_cell.length_a   1.000
_cell.length_b   1.000
_cell.length_c   1.000
_cell.angle_alpha   90.00
_cell.angle_beta   90.00
_cell.angle_gamma   90.00
#
_symmetry.space_group_name_H-M   'P 1'
#
loop_
_entity.id
_entity.type
_entity.pdbx_description
1 polymer ?
#
loop_
_entity_poly.entity_id
_entity_poly.type
_entity_poly.pdbx_seq_one_letter_code
_entity_poly.pdbx_strand_id
1 'polypeptide(L)' 'MDGANKSAIITTKIEWPNGITIDYTNDKLYWSDAHLNYI' A
#
# COMPACT_ATOMS: atom_id res chain seq x y z
N MET A 1 -3.21 -3.79 18.35
CA MET A 1 -4.08 -3.22 17.30
C MET A 1 -5.01 -2.17 17.91
N ASP A 2 -4.49 -1.29 18.75
CA ASP A 2 -5.24 -0.21 19.43
C ASP A 2 -5.52 0.98 18.49
N GLY A 3 -4.93 0.98 17.30
CA GLY A 3 -5.16 1.99 16.28
C GLY A 3 -4.47 3.32 16.57
N ALA A 4 -3.60 3.37 17.58
CA ALA A 4 -2.72 4.51 17.81
C ALA A 4 -1.66 4.61 16.69
N ASN A 5 -1.12 5.82 16.47
CA ASN A 5 -0.03 6.09 15.51
C ASN A 5 -0.34 5.76 14.04
N LYS A 6 -1.60 5.89 13.60
CA LYS A 6 -1.94 5.78 12.17
C LYS A 6 -1.29 6.91 11.37
N SER A 7 -0.58 6.56 10.32
CA SER A 7 0.00 7.49 9.36
C SER A 7 -0.27 7.03 7.93
N ALA A 8 -0.38 8.00 7.01
CA ALA A 8 -0.46 7.70 5.59
C ALA A 8 0.95 7.41 5.06
N ILE A 9 1.11 6.27 4.39
CA ILE A 9 2.40 5.81 3.87
C ILE A 9 2.57 6.20 2.40
N ILE A 10 1.48 6.21 1.63
CA ILE A 10 1.45 6.58 0.21
C ILE A 10 0.28 7.54 0.01
N THR A 11 0.56 8.71 -0.57
CA THR A 11 -0.43 9.78 -0.77
C THR A 11 -0.43 10.34 -2.20
N THR A 12 0.43 9.82 -3.08
CA THR A 12 0.54 10.27 -4.47
C THR A 12 0.46 9.07 -5.41
N LYS A 13 0.00 9.31 -6.64
CA LYS A 13 -0.14 8.28 -7.69
C LYS A 13 -0.92 7.04 -7.21
N ILE A 14 -2.03 7.31 -6.52
CA ILE A 14 -2.96 6.31 -5.99
C ILE A 14 -4.36 6.76 -6.38
N GLU A 15 -5.09 5.89 -7.07
CA GLU A 15 -6.44 6.16 -7.53
C GLU A 15 -7.37 5.08 -6.98
N TRP A 16 -7.20 3.82 -7.40
CA TRP A 16 -8.03 2.68 -6.96
C TRP A 16 -7.19 1.58 -6.31
N PRO A 17 -6.69 1.79 -5.08
CA PRO A 17 -5.96 0.76 -4.37
C PRO A 17 -6.89 -0.40 -4.00
N ASN A 18 -6.61 -1.59 -4.53
CA ASN A 18 -7.46 -2.77 -4.38
C ASN A 18 -6.76 -3.97 -3.74
N GLY A 19 -5.42 -3.95 -3.66
CA GLY A 19 -4.62 -5.02 -3.08
C GLY A 19 -3.41 -4.49 -2.33
N ILE A 20 -3.05 -5.15 -1.24
CA ILE A 20 -1.88 -4.83 -0.41
C ILE A 20 -1.30 -6.10 0.19
N THR A 21 0.02 -6.22 0.20
CA THR A 21 0.74 -7.32 0.84
C THR A 21 2.08 -6.83 1.39
N ILE A 22 2.61 -7.56 2.38
CA ILE A 22 3.88 -7.27 3.05
C ILE A 22 4.81 -8.46 2.87
N ASP A 23 6.02 -8.19 2.38
CA ASP A 23 7.14 -9.11 2.43
C ASP A 23 8.03 -8.77 3.63
N TYR A 24 7.88 -9.54 4.71
CA TYR A 24 8.65 -9.36 5.94
C TYR A 24 10.10 -9.82 5.83
N THR A 25 10.47 -10.60 4.80
CA THR A 25 11.86 -11.06 4.65
C THR A 25 12.72 -9.97 4.04
N ASN A 26 12.14 -9.19 3.14
CA ASN A 26 12.83 -8.12 2.42
C ASN A 26 12.45 -6.72 2.90
N ASP A 27 11.62 -6.59 3.94
CA ASP A 27 11.06 -5.34 4.45
C ASP A 27 10.39 -4.49 3.35
N LYS A 28 9.55 -5.12 2.53
CA LYS A 28 8.86 -4.47 1.41
C LYS A 28 7.34 -4.49 1.55
N LEU A 29 6.72 -3.37 1.20
CA LEU A 29 5.28 -3.23 1.03
C LEU A 29 4.95 -3.17 -0.46
N TYR A 30 4.03 -4.01 -0.91
CA TYR A 30 3.54 -4.01 -2.28
C TYR A 30 2.05 -3.70 -2.29
N TRP A 31 1.61 -2.91 -3.26
CA TRP A 31 0.20 -2.60 -3.48
C TRP A 31 -0.12 -2.65 -4.98
N SER A 32 -1.39 -2.89 -5.29
CA SER A 32 -1.92 -2.82 -6.65
C SER A 32 -2.96 -1.70 -6.76
N ASP A 33 -2.98 -1.05 -7.91
CA ASP A 33 -3.97 -0.04 -8.28
C ASP A 33 -4.71 -0.51 -9.54
N ALA A 34 -6.04 -0.53 -9.48
CA ALA A 34 -6.86 -1.06 -10.57
C ALA A 34 -7.10 -0.06 -11.71
N HIS A 35 -6.83 1.23 -11.48
CA HIS A 35 -7.01 2.29 -12.48
C HIS A 35 -5.69 2.62 -13.18
N LEU A 36 -4.64 2.76 -12.38
CA LEU A 36 -3.29 2.95 -12.83
C LEU A 36 -2.75 1.57 -13.20
N ASN A 37 -2.86 1.16 -14.48
CA ASN A 37 -2.23 -0.06 -15.01
C ASN A 37 -0.68 0.01 -14.92
N TYR A 38 -0.13 0.03 -13.72
CA TYR A 38 1.29 -0.07 -13.43
C TYR A 38 1.56 -1.46 -12.87
N ILE A 39 2.42 -2.22 -13.58
CA ILE A 39 3.08 -3.42 -13.08
C ILE A 39 4.46 -3.00 -12.56
#